data_AF-E5KWQ4-F1
#
_entry.id   AF-E5KWQ4-F1
#
_cell.length_a   1.000
_cell.length_b   1.000
_cell.length_c   1.000
_cell.angle_alpha   90.00
_cell.angle_beta   90.00
_cell.angle_gamma   90.00
#
_symmetry.space_group_name_H-M   'P 1'
#
loop_
_entity.id
_entity.type
_entity.pdbx_description
1 polymer ?
#
loop_
_entity_poly.entity_id
_entity_poly.type
_entity_poly.pdbx_seq_one_letter_code
_entity_poly.pdbx_strand_id
1 'polypeptide(L)'
;MVTVFSFVSCLVSCSNEKVVNNNNYSEQEKAKIEALMKLFDSYGWELDTTVSIEQRDKELLEMDYERAKTFLEYMSNGIEFDNFEPTTPSGKIRQKP
;
A
#
# COMPACT_ATOMS: atom_id res chain seq x y z
N MET A 1 -31.81 -6.92 -36.96
CA MET A 1 -30.43 -6.42 -37.11
C MET A 1 -30.03 -5.88 -35.75
N VAL A 2 -29.17 -6.58 -35.02
CA VAL A 2 -28.81 -6.26 -33.62
C VAL A 2 -27.49 -5.51 -33.63
N THR A 3 -27.43 -4.33 -33.03
CA THR A 3 -26.19 -3.57 -32.88
C THR A 3 -26.02 -3.21 -31.42
N VAL A 4 -25.39 -4.12 -30.67
CA VAL A 4 -24.94 -3.86 -29.30
C VAL A 4 -23.57 -3.20 -29.41
N PHE A 5 -23.51 -1.89 -29.20
CA PHE A 5 -22.26 -1.17 -29.00
C PHE A 5 -21.82 -1.34 -27.55
N SER A 6 -21.08 -2.41 -27.28
CA SER A 6 -20.40 -2.61 -26.01
C SER A 6 -19.04 -1.92 -26.06
N PHE A 7 -18.97 -0.67 -25.61
CA PHE A 7 -17.70 0.02 -25.37
C PHE A 7 -17.29 -0.17 -23.91
N VAL A 8 -16.81 -1.37 -23.58
CA VAL A 8 -15.99 -1.56 -22.37
C VAL A 8 -14.59 -1.09 -22.74
N SER A 9 -14.36 0.22 -22.67
CA SER A 9 -13.01 0.79 -22.73
C SER A 9 -12.40 0.75 -21.34
N CYS A 10 -12.07 -0.46 -20.85
CA CYS A 10 -11.06 -0.61 -19.83
C CYS A 10 -9.71 -0.33 -20.49
N LEU A 11 -9.36 0.95 -20.59
CA LEU A 11 -7.98 1.36 -20.79
C LEU A 11 -7.21 1.00 -19.51
N VAL A 12 -6.87 -0.29 -19.37
CA VAL A 12 -5.73 -0.68 -18.56
C VAL A 12 -4.52 -0.15 -19.33
N SER A 13 -4.23 1.13 -19.11
CA SER A 13 -2.92 1.66 -19.45
C SER A 13 -1.95 0.92 -18.55
N CYS A 14 -1.37 -0.17 -19.03
CA CYS A 14 -0.02 -0.53 -18.65
C CYS A 14 0.88 0.57 -19.20
N SER A 15 0.83 1.76 -18.60
CA SER A 15 1.95 2.67 -18.64
C SER A 15 3.00 1.98 -17.80
N ASN A 16 3.76 1.08 -18.41
CA ASN A 16 5.09 0.78 -17.92
C ASN A 16 5.87 2.08 -18.13
N GLU A 17 5.64 3.05 -17.25
CA GLU A 17 6.63 4.04 -16.95
C GLU A 17 7.79 3.24 -16.37
N LYS A 18 8.66 2.75 -17.25
CA LYS A 18 10.00 2.43 -16.82
C LYS A 18 10.56 3.79 -16.41
N VAL A 19 10.43 4.12 -15.14
CA VAL A 19 11.17 5.19 -14.52
C VAL A 19 12.62 4.73 -14.62
N VAL A 20 13.28 5.04 -15.75
CA VAL A 20 14.73 4.89 -15.86
C VAL A 20 15.29 5.96 -14.95
N ASN A 21 15.42 5.59 -13.69
CA ASN A 21 16.14 6.38 -12.74
C ASN A 21 17.63 6.31 -13.14
N ASN A 22 18.26 7.44 -13.42
CA ASN A 22 19.68 7.52 -13.80
C ASN A 22 20.61 7.35 -12.58
N ASN A 23 20.13 6.66 -11.56
CA ASN A 23 20.87 6.39 -10.35
C ASN A 23 21.80 5.20 -10.60
N ASN A 24 23.03 5.30 -10.06
CA ASN A 24 24.08 4.31 -10.25
C ASN A 24 23.87 3.06 -9.35
N TYR A 25 22.62 2.56 -9.32
CA TYR A 25 22.25 1.34 -8.61
C TYR A 25 22.71 0.11 -9.40
N SER A 26 23.15 -0.91 -8.67
CA SER A 26 23.41 -2.23 -9.23
C SER A 26 22.13 -2.87 -9.78
N GLU A 27 22.27 -3.85 -10.67
CA GLU A 27 21.12 -4.58 -11.20
C GLU A 27 20.34 -5.32 -10.10
N GLN A 28 21.01 -5.76 -9.03
CA GLN A 28 20.36 -6.36 -7.87
C GLN A 28 19.50 -5.37 -7.09
N GLU A 29 19.99 -4.14 -6.89
CA GLU A 29 19.24 -3.07 -6.22
C GLU A 29 18.01 -2.67 -7.05
N LYS A 30 18.17 -2.51 -8.37
CA LYS A 30 17.04 -2.23 -9.28
C LYS A 30 15.98 -3.32 -9.20
N ALA A 31 16.39 -4.59 -9.23
CA ALA A 31 15.47 -5.72 -9.11
C ALA A 31 14.73 -5.72 -7.77
N LYS A 32 15.40 -5.34 -6.67
CA LYS A 32 14.76 -5.22 -5.36
C LYS A 32 13.74 -4.09 -5.31
N ILE A 33 14.09 -2.91 -5.82
CA ILE A 33 13.17 -1.77 -5.93
C ILE A 33 11.94 -2.16 -6.75
N GLU A 34 12.13 -2.72 -7.94
CA GLU A 34 11.04 -3.14 -8.82
C GLU A 34 10.14 -4.21 -8.16
N ALA A 35 10.73 -5.19 -7.47
CA ALA A 35 9.99 -6.23 -6.76
C ALA A 35 9.11 -5.65 -5.64
N LEU A 36 9.63 -4.70 -4.87
CA LEU A 36 8.85 -4.03 -3.82
C LEU A 36 7.78 -3.11 -4.39
N MET A 37 8.08 -2.35 -5.44
CA MET A 37 7.07 -1.52 -6.12
C MET A 37 5.88 -2.38 -6.60
N LYS A 38 6.17 -3.51 -7.25
CA LYS A 38 5.16 -4.48 -7.69
C LYS A 38 4.40 -5.11 -6.52
N LEU A 39 5.08 -5.35 -5.39
CA LEU A 39 4.43 -5.85 -4.18
C LEU A 39 3.39 -4.84 -3.69
N PHE A 40 3.76 -3.58 -3.48
CA PHE A 40 2.81 -2.53 -3.06
C PHE A 40 1.63 -2.38 -4.02
N ASP A 41 1.92 -2.32 -5.33
CA ASP A 41 0.89 -2.24 -6.38
C ASP A 41 -0.07 -3.44 -6.34
N SER A 42 0.43 -4.66 -6.12
CA SER A 42 -0.40 -5.87 -6.03
C SER A 42 -1.40 -5.87 -4.87
N TYR A 43 -1.11 -5.10 -3.81
CA TYR A 43 -2.01 -4.90 -2.67
C TYR A 43 -2.82 -3.60 -2.78
N GLY A 44 -2.70 -2.85 -3.88
CA GLY A 44 -3.40 -1.59 -4.11
C GLY A 44 -2.86 -0.42 -3.29
N TRP A 45 -1.59 -0.46 -2.87
CA TRP A 45 -0.94 0.63 -2.16
C TRP A 45 -0.15 1.51 -3.12
N GLU A 46 -0.45 2.80 -3.14
CA GLU A 46 0.30 3.79 -3.91
C GLU A 46 1.55 4.24 -3.14
N LEU A 47 2.69 4.33 -3.82
CA LEU A 47 3.91 4.86 -3.24
C LEU A 47 3.83 6.37 -3.11
N ASP A 48 4.46 6.90 -2.05
CA ASP A 48 4.50 8.34 -1.83
C ASP A 48 5.25 9.06 -2.95
N THR A 49 4.53 9.93 -3.66
CA THR A 49 5.05 10.75 -4.76
C THR A 49 5.51 12.14 -4.32
N THR A 50 5.30 12.50 -3.05
CA THR A 50 5.73 13.78 -2.46
C THR A 50 7.22 13.80 -2.12
N VAL A 51 7.82 12.62 -1.92
CA VAL A 51 9.27 12.43 -1.75
C VAL A 51 9.96 12.23 -3.10
N SER A 52 11.25 12.56 -3.16
CA SER A 52 12.06 12.34 -4.36
C SER A 52 12.21 10.84 -4.67
N ILE A 53 12.40 10.52 -5.95
CA ILE A 53 12.63 9.14 -6.40
C ILE A 53 13.86 8.54 -5.70
N GLU A 54 14.94 9.30 -5.55
CA GLU A 54 16.15 8.83 -4.87
C GLU A 54 15.90 8.46 -3.40
N GLN A 55 15.13 9.28 -2.67
CA GLN A 55 14.80 8.98 -1.28
C GLN A 55 13.88 7.75 -1.18
N ARG A 56 12.87 7.67 -2.04
CA ARG A 56 11.96 6.52 -2.12
C ARG A 56 12.71 5.23 -2.42
N ASP A 57 13.58 5.25 -3.43
CA ASP A 57 14.38 4.09 -3.84
C ASP A 57 15.30 3.64 -2.70
N LYS A 58 15.90 4.58 -1.96
CA LYS A 58 16.69 4.27 -0.77
C LYS A 58 15.85 3.59 0.32
N GLU A 59 14.66 4.09 0.60
CA GLU A 59 13.75 3.48 1.58
C GLU A 59 13.30 2.07 1.15
N LEU A 60 13.02 1.86 -0.14
CA LEU A 60 12.72 0.54 -0.69
C LEU A 60 13.92 -0.42 -0.56
N LEU A 61 15.14 0.06 -0.78
CA LEU A 61 16.35 -0.76 -0.60
C LEU A 61 16.60 -1.15 0.86
N GLU A 62 16.21 -0.34 1.83
CA GLU A 62 16.32 -0.64 3.26
C GLU A 62 15.21 -1.59 3.74
N MET A 63 14.10 -1.69 3.00
CA MET A 63 12.96 -2.52 3.36
C MET A 63 13.25 -4.02 3.24
N ASP A 64 12.76 -4.80 4.21
CA ASP A 64 12.75 -6.26 4.13
C ASP A 64 11.49 -6.73 3.39
N TYR A 65 11.69 -7.52 2.32
CA TYR A 65 10.61 -7.93 1.43
C TYR A 65 9.56 -8.80 2.14
N GLU A 66 9.98 -9.79 2.92
CA GLU A 66 9.05 -10.70 3.59
C GLU A 66 8.29 -10.01 4.72
N ARG A 67 8.95 -9.08 5.42
CA ARG A 67 8.28 -8.24 6.42
C ARG A 67 7.26 -7.31 5.79
N ALA A 68 7.58 -6.67 4.67
CA ALA A 68 6.65 -5.82 3.93
C ALA A 68 5.45 -6.61 3.43
N LYS A 69 5.69 -7.79 2.84
CA LYS A 69 4.64 -8.70 2.38
C LYS A 69 3.73 -9.14 3.52
N THR A 70 4.30 -9.60 4.63
CA THR A 70 3.52 -10.02 5.81
C THR A 70 2.65 -8.89 6.35
N PHE A 71 3.18 -7.67 6.39
CA PHE A 71 2.42 -6.49 6.81
C PHE A 71 1.25 -6.20 5.85
N LEU A 72 1.50 -6.22 4.53
CA LEU A 72 0.46 -5.98 3.53
C LEU A 72 -0.62 -7.07 3.55
N GLU A 73 -0.24 -8.33 3.72
CA GLU A 73 -1.19 -9.45 3.91
C GLU A 73 -2.06 -9.25 5.14
N TYR A 74 -1.46 -8.86 6.27
CA TYR A 74 -2.18 -8.57 7.50
C TYR A 74 -3.20 -7.43 7.30
N MET A 75 -2.79 -6.34 6.65
CA MET A 75 -3.68 -5.20 6.37
C MET A 75 -4.80 -5.59 5.38
N SER A 76 -4.49 -6.42 4.38
CA SER A 76 -5.43 -6.88 3.37
C SER A 76 -6.49 -7.84 3.93
N ASN A 77 -6.14 -8.63 4.95
CA ASN A 77 -7.07 -9.54 5.61
C ASN A 77 -8.12 -8.80 6.47
N GLY A 78 -7.97 -7.48 6.61
CA GLY A 78 -8.83 -6.65 7.42
C GLY A 78 -8.37 -6.63 8.88
N ILE A 79 -8.41 -5.45 9.47
CA ILE A 79 -8.27 -5.30 10.93
C ILE A 79 -9.67 -5.48 11.51
N GLU A 80 -9.89 -6.57 12.23
CA GLU A 80 -11.07 -6.69 13.09
C GLU A 80 -10.91 -5.69 14.24
N PHE A 81 -11.55 -4.54 14.09
CA PHE A 81 -11.77 -3.66 15.23
C PHE A 81 -12.88 -4.30 16.05
N ASP A 82 -12.51 -4.92 17.17
CA ASP A 82 -13.47 -5.15 18.25
C ASP A 82 -14.15 -3.80 18.50
N ASN A 83 -15.47 -3.75 18.32
CA ASN A 83 -16.26 -2.62 18.75
C ASN A 83 -16.06 -2.52 20.26
N PHE A 84 -15.07 -1.73 20.69
CA PHE A 84 -14.93 -1.34 22.07
C PHE A 84 -16.20 -0.56 22.39
N GLU A 85 -17.17 -1.24 23.01
CA GLU A 85 -18.22 -0.54 23.72
C GLU A 85 -17.50 0.43 24.66
N PRO A 86 -17.74 1.75 24.55
CA PRO A 86 -17.20 2.68 25.51
C PRO A 86 -17.73 2.25 26.87
N THR A 87 -16.86 1.65 27.68
CA THR A 87 -17.18 1.36 29.07
C THR A 87 -17.30 2.71 29.76
N THR A 88 -18.52 3.25 29.80
CA THR A 88 -18.84 4.36 30.70
C THR A 88 -18.40 3.92 32.09
N PRO A 89 -17.45 4.61 32.73
CA PRO A 89 -17.19 4.38 34.14
C PRO A 89 -18.49 4.76 34.85
N SER A 90 -19.25 3.77 35.32
CA SER A 90 -20.37 3.98 36.22
C SER A 90 -19.82 4.46 37.57
N GLY A 91 -19.38 5.72 37.61
CA GLY A 91 -19.07 6.44 38.82
C GLY A 91 -20.37 6.64 39.59
N LYS A 92 -20.69 5.74 40.51
CA LYS A 92 -21.63 6.02 41.60
C LYS A 92 -21.04 7.16 42.43
N ILE A 93 -21.42 8.39 42.14
CA ILE A 93 -21.21 9.51 43.07
C ILE A 93 -22.10 9.21 44.28
N ARG A 94 -21.51 8.70 45.36
CA ARG A 94 -22.17 8.62 46.68
C ARG A 94 -22.41 10.06 47.13
N GLN A 95 -23.62 10.57 46.96
CA GLN A 95 -24.07 11.71 47.75
C GLN A 95 -24.20 11.23 49.19
N LYS A 96 -23.34 11.75 50.07
CA LYS A 96 -23.48 11.59 51.53
C LYS A 96 -24.44 12.69 52.02
N PRO A 97 -25.37 12.38 52.94
CA PRO A 97 -26.35 13.35 53.45
C PRO A 97 -25.72 14.56 54.12
#